data_AF-A0A3N4I2B0-F1
#
_entry.id   AF-A0A3N4I2B0-F1
#
_cell.length_a   1.000
_cell.length_b   1.000
_cell.length_c   1.000
_cell.angle_alpha   90.00
_cell.angle_beta   90.00
_cell.angle_gamma   90.00
#
_symmetry.space_group_name_H-M   'P 1'
#
loop_
_entity.id
_entity.type
_entity.pdbx_description
1 polymer ?
#
loop_
_entity_poly.entity_id
_entity_poly.type
_entity_poly.pdbx_seq_one_letter_code
_entity_poly.pdbx_strand_id
1 'polypeptide(L)'
;MAESSAQSAKEPVVIKSPNKRASLFHLPIELRLEIYRHCSAFTLLQVLHTCHRFFDELNYHSHLFRNAAGFYAHPRHVEPGNYRVSSHLSPASSWNSNFPAFATTSLPETTRKVFGIWCIRKLSDKEERDCFVRHYSHSADRKLLDYNLIGYCPDCWMVLWRDKRFTGSKVRRKCQVRGRWGWQYEYVWGENCCGKCGSILRGD
;
A
#
# COMPACT_ATOMS: atom_id res chain seq x y z
N MET A 1 -75.68 -21.33 -10.14
CA MET A 1 -74.42 -20.96 -9.45
C MET A 1 -73.29 -21.27 -10.41
N ALA A 2 -72.82 -20.28 -11.16
CA ALA A 2 -71.75 -20.42 -12.14
C ALA A 2 -70.68 -19.39 -11.78
N GLU A 3 -69.63 -19.85 -11.10
CA GLU A 3 -68.48 -19.03 -10.75
C GLU A 3 -67.56 -18.93 -11.95
N SER A 4 -67.38 -17.69 -12.41
CA SER A 4 -66.54 -17.30 -13.53
C SER A 4 -65.10 -17.14 -13.05
N SER A 5 -64.23 -18.07 -13.45
CA SER A 5 -62.80 -18.08 -13.17
C SER A 5 -62.04 -17.31 -14.24
N ALA A 6 -61.80 -16.01 -14.01
CA ALA A 6 -60.94 -15.20 -14.87
C ALA A 6 -59.46 -15.32 -14.43
N GLN A 7 -58.69 -16.13 -15.16
CA GLN A 7 -57.24 -16.23 -15.00
C GLN A 7 -56.56 -15.02 -15.67
N SER A 8 -56.03 -14.12 -14.84
CA SER A 8 -55.21 -12.99 -15.27
C SER A 8 -53.85 -13.48 -15.76
N ALA A 9 -53.64 -13.45 -17.08
CA ALA A 9 -52.38 -13.80 -17.71
C ALA A 9 -51.26 -12.85 -17.26
N LYS A 10 -50.22 -13.41 -16.64
CA LYS A 10 -49.04 -12.69 -16.15
C LYS A 10 -48.09 -12.49 -17.34
N GLU A 11 -47.94 -11.26 -17.78
CA GLU A 11 -47.05 -10.92 -18.90
C GLU A 11 -45.61 -11.35 -18.61
N PRO A 12 -44.90 -11.90 -19.62
CA PRO A 12 -43.51 -12.31 -19.48
C PRO A 12 -42.61 -11.08 -19.32
N VAL A 13 -41.89 -11.03 -18.20
CA VAL A 13 -40.87 -10.00 -17.94
C VAL A 13 -39.73 -10.15 -18.94
N VAL A 14 -39.65 -9.24 -19.90
CA VAL A 14 -38.55 -9.17 -20.87
C VAL A 14 -37.29 -8.64 -20.16
N ILE A 15 -36.38 -9.56 -19.80
CA ILE A 15 -35.08 -9.20 -19.24
C ILE A 15 -34.22 -8.63 -20.37
N LYS A 16 -34.01 -7.30 -20.37
CA LYS A 16 -33.10 -6.62 -21.29
C LYS A 16 -31.69 -7.22 -21.15
N SER A 17 -31.07 -7.49 -22.30
CA SER A 17 -29.79 -8.16 -22.48
C SER A 17 -28.69 -7.65 -21.54
N PRO A 18 -27.77 -8.51 -21.08
CA PRO A 18 -26.74 -8.14 -20.11
C PRO A 18 -25.91 -6.97 -20.63
N ASN A 19 -25.91 -5.90 -19.84
CA ASN A 19 -25.20 -4.67 -20.09
C ASN A 19 -23.72 -4.98 -20.40
N LYS A 20 -23.28 -4.72 -21.63
CA LYS A 20 -21.87 -4.92 -22.01
C LYS A 20 -21.04 -4.06 -21.06
N ARG A 21 -20.34 -4.71 -20.12
CA ARG A 21 -19.53 -4.00 -19.13
C ARG A 21 -18.51 -3.16 -19.89
N ALA A 22 -18.61 -1.84 -19.75
CA ALA A 22 -17.64 -0.93 -20.34
C ALA A 22 -16.26 -1.30 -19.80
N SER A 23 -15.38 -1.78 -20.67
CA SER A 23 -14.00 -2.09 -20.29
C SER A 23 -13.23 -0.78 -20.16
N LEU A 24 -12.44 -0.64 -19.09
CA LEU A 24 -11.60 0.54 -18.86
C LEU A 24 -10.72 0.86 -20.08
N PHE A 25 -10.32 -0.14 -20.86
CA PHE A 25 -9.48 0.07 -22.05
C PHE A 25 -10.16 0.77 -23.23
N HIS A 26 -11.49 0.96 -23.19
CA HIS A 26 -12.20 1.80 -24.17
C HIS A 26 -12.14 3.29 -23.81
N LEU A 27 -11.69 3.63 -22.60
CA LEU A 27 -11.47 5.02 -22.22
C LEU A 27 -10.16 5.52 -22.85
N PRO A 28 -10.14 6.77 -23.37
CA PRO A 28 -8.92 7.48 -23.69
C PRO A 28 -7.90 7.44 -22.54
N ILE A 29 -6.62 7.49 -22.89
CA ILE A 29 -5.52 7.38 -21.92
C ILE A 29 -5.63 8.46 -20.83
N GLU A 30 -6.01 9.68 -21.20
CA GLU A 30 -6.14 10.83 -20.32
C GLU A 30 -7.15 10.55 -19.19
N LEU A 31 -8.30 9.98 -19.54
CA LEU A 31 -9.34 9.63 -18.56
C LEU A 31 -8.89 8.49 -17.64
N ARG A 32 -8.11 7.54 -18.15
CA ARG A 32 -7.55 6.46 -17.33
C ARG A 32 -6.52 6.98 -16.34
N LEU A 33 -5.61 7.86 -16.78
CA LEU A 33 -4.64 8.50 -15.89
C LEU A 33 -5.32 9.37 -14.84
N GLU A 34 -6.41 10.06 -15.19
CA GLU A 34 -7.20 10.82 -14.24
C GLU A 34 -7.85 9.91 -13.18
N ILE A 35 -8.41 8.75 -13.57
CA ILE A 35 -8.91 7.76 -12.59
C ILE A 35 -7.80 7.32 -11.63
N TYR A 36 -6.60 7.02 -12.15
CA TYR A 36 -5.47 6.59 -11.32
C TYR A 36 -5.00 7.65 -10.31
N ARG A 37 -5.18 8.94 -10.60
CA ARG A 37 -4.83 10.03 -9.66
C ARG A 37 -5.67 9.99 -8.39
N HIS A 38 -6.87 9.44 -8.45
CA HIS A 38 -7.77 9.28 -7.30
C HIS A 38 -7.55 7.97 -6.55
N CYS A 39 -6.62 7.11 -7.00
CA CYS A 39 -6.32 5.85 -6.35
C CYS A 39 -5.22 6.00 -5.28
N SER A 40 -5.35 5.22 -4.21
CA SER A 40 -4.26 5.01 -3.24
C SER A 40 -3.08 4.28 -3.89
N ALA A 41 -1.91 4.37 -3.28
CA ALA A 41 -0.73 3.64 -3.73
C ALA A 41 -1.00 2.13 -3.76
N PHE A 42 -1.69 1.59 -2.76
CA PHE A 42 -1.99 0.16 -2.73
C PHE A 42 -3.00 -0.26 -3.81
N THR A 43 -4.02 0.57 -4.08
CA THR A 43 -4.94 0.33 -5.21
C THR A 43 -4.18 0.33 -6.54
N LEU A 44 -3.29 1.29 -6.76
CA LEU A 44 -2.45 1.32 -7.95
C LEU A 44 -1.57 0.06 -8.08
N LEU A 45 -1.07 -0.46 -6.95
CA LEU A 45 -0.31 -1.71 -6.95
C LEU A 45 -1.20 -2.90 -7.36
N GLN A 46 -2.44 -2.97 -6.89
CA GLN A 46 -3.38 -3.99 -7.37
C GLN A 46 -3.61 -3.87 -8.87
N VAL A 47 -3.85 -2.64 -9.38
CA VAL A 47 -4.05 -2.37 -10.80
C VAL A 47 -2.85 -2.84 -11.64
N LEU A 48 -1.62 -2.55 -11.20
CA LEU A 48 -0.40 -3.05 -11.85
C LEU A 48 -0.39 -4.58 -11.99
N HIS A 49 -0.85 -5.30 -10.97
CA HIS A 49 -0.85 -6.76 -10.95
C HIS A 49 -1.99 -7.39 -11.77
N THR A 50 -2.98 -6.60 -12.22
CA THR A 50 -4.10 -7.16 -13.00
C THR A 50 -3.76 -7.47 -14.46
N CYS A 51 -2.95 -6.65 -15.13
CA CYS A 51 -2.49 -6.92 -16.50
C CYS A 51 -1.24 -6.12 -16.90
N HIS A 52 -0.51 -6.63 -17.91
CA HIS A 52 0.69 -5.98 -18.46
C HIS A 52 0.45 -4.57 -19.02
N ARG A 53 -0.72 -4.32 -19.61
CA ARG A 53 -1.02 -3.00 -20.19
C ARG A 53 -1.07 -1.90 -19.13
N PHE A 54 -1.69 -2.18 -17.97
CA PHE A 54 -1.67 -1.24 -16.85
C PHE A 54 -0.26 -1.09 -16.26
N PHE A 55 0.51 -2.19 -16.25
CA PHE A 55 1.89 -2.17 -15.83
C PHE A 55 2.73 -1.19 -16.64
N ASP A 56 2.69 -1.28 -17.98
CA ASP A 56 3.47 -0.40 -18.85
C ASP A 56 3.02 1.07 -18.71
N GLU A 57 1.70 1.30 -18.64
CA GLU A 57 1.10 2.62 -18.53
C GLU A 57 1.49 3.34 -17.23
N LEU A 58 1.39 2.66 -16.09
CA LEU A 58 1.72 3.24 -14.79
C LEU A 58 3.23 3.40 -14.60
N ASN A 59 4.06 2.49 -15.14
CA ASN A 59 5.51 2.65 -15.11
C ASN A 59 5.98 3.81 -16.00
N TYR A 60 5.31 4.06 -17.12
CA TYR A 60 5.56 5.25 -17.94
C TYR A 60 5.20 6.53 -17.17
N HIS A 61 4.09 6.53 -16.44
CA HIS A 61 3.61 7.68 -15.65
C HIS A 61 3.98 7.59 -14.17
N SER A 62 5.27 7.43 -13.88
CA SER A 62 5.76 7.17 -12.51
C SER A 62 5.40 8.24 -11.45
N HIS A 63 5.10 9.46 -11.88
CA HIS A 63 4.65 10.53 -10.99
C HIS A 63 3.28 10.24 -10.34
N LEU A 64 2.45 9.37 -10.93
CA LEU A 64 1.14 9.01 -10.39
C LEU A 64 1.26 8.31 -9.04
N PHE A 65 2.04 7.24 -8.96
CA PHE A 65 2.21 6.53 -7.69
C PHE A 65 3.05 7.35 -6.69
N ARG A 66 3.96 8.22 -7.13
CA ARG A 66 4.72 9.10 -6.22
C ARG A 66 3.83 10.08 -5.44
N ASN A 67 2.74 10.51 -6.06
CA ASN A 67 1.77 11.43 -5.48
C ASN A 67 0.58 10.70 -4.83
N ALA A 68 0.48 9.38 -5.00
CA ALA A 68 -0.63 8.61 -4.48
C ALA A 68 -0.60 8.51 -2.96
N ALA A 69 -1.79 8.50 -2.35
CA ALA A 69 -1.92 8.38 -0.91
C ALA A 69 -1.29 7.07 -0.41
N GLY A 70 -0.45 7.18 0.62
CA GLY A 70 0.21 6.03 1.23
C GLY A 70 1.49 5.55 0.55
N PHE A 71 1.94 6.23 -0.50
CA PHE A 71 3.23 5.99 -1.13
C PHE A 71 4.40 6.42 -0.23
N TYR A 72 5.48 5.64 -0.26
CA TYR A 72 6.75 5.99 0.35
C TYR A 72 7.91 5.59 -0.55
N ALA A 73 8.73 6.57 -0.88
CA ALA A 73 9.99 6.35 -1.57
C ALA A 73 10.99 5.74 -0.59
N HIS A 74 11.11 4.41 -0.61
CA HIS A 74 12.10 3.73 0.21
C HIS A 74 13.51 4.23 -0.19
N PRO A 75 14.37 4.67 0.76
CA PRO A 75 15.66 5.30 0.45
C PRO A 75 16.58 4.48 -0.47
N ARG A 76 16.51 3.14 -0.39
CA ARG A 76 17.23 2.23 -1.30
C ARG A 76 16.87 2.39 -2.78
N HIS A 77 15.71 2.97 -3.09
CA HIS A 77 15.22 3.18 -4.45
C HIS A 77 15.35 4.62 -4.92
N VAL A 78 15.66 5.55 -4.02
CA VAL A 78 16.01 6.92 -4.37
C VAL A 78 17.41 6.88 -4.96
N GLU A 79 17.53 7.08 -6.28
CA GLU A 79 18.83 7.32 -6.91
C GLU A 79 19.51 8.48 -6.17
N PRO A 80 20.73 8.29 -5.62
CA PRO A 80 21.46 9.37 -4.99
C PRO A 80 21.79 10.41 -6.06
N GLY A 81 20.97 11.45 -6.19
CA GLY A 81 21.22 12.56 -7.11
C GLY A 81 20.01 13.27 -7.71
N ASN A 82 18.77 12.73 -7.63
CA ASN A 82 17.66 13.25 -8.45
C ASN A 82 16.33 13.55 -7.76
N TYR A 83 16.31 13.68 -6.43
CA TYR A 83 15.12 14.14 -5.70
C TYR A 83 15.35 15.55 -5.14
N ARG A 84 14.89 16.57 -5.87
CA ARG A 84 14.48 17.81 -5.21
C ARG A 84 13.17 17.48 -4.50
N VAL A 85 13.23 17.18 -3.20
CA VAL A 85 12.03 17.16 -2.36
C VAL A 85 11.38 18.53 -2.55
N SER A 86 10.16 18.55 -3.09
CA SER A 86 9.39 19.78 -3.14
C SER A 86 9.10 20.19 -1.70
N SER A 87 9.83 21.18 -1.21
CA SER A 87 9.90 21.64 0.18
C SER A 87 8.62 22.34 0.66
N HIS A 88 7.53 22.30 -0.11
CA HIS A 88 6.34 23.11 0.14
C HIS A 88 5.26 22.45 1.00
N LEU A 89 5.47 21.25 1.56
CA LEU A 89 4.46 20.58 2.43
C LEU A 89 4.98 20.01 3.77
N SER A 90 6.12 20.47 4.29
CA SER A 90 6.50 20.18 5.69
C SER A 90 7.00 21.43 6.42
N PRO A 91 6.35 21.87 7.51
CA PRO A 91 6.96 22.79 8.45
C PRO A 91 7.97 22.03 9.34
N ALA A 92 9.20 22.53 9.32
CA ALA A 92 10.27 22.47 10.33
C ALA A 92 10.35 21.26 11.30
N SER A 93 11.41 20.46 11.14
CA SER A 93 12.46 20.34 12.17
C SER A 93 13.70 19.64 11.62
N SER A 94 14.85 20.29 11.85
CA SER A 94 16.23 19.98 11.47
C SER A 94 16.59 18.49 11.31
N TRP A 95 16.92 18.08 10.08
CA TRP A 95 17.83 16.97 9.85
C TRP A 95 19.11 17.55 9.24
N ASN A 96 20.21 17.38 9.97
CA ASN A 96 21.53 17.95 9.70
C ASN A 96 22.08 17.47 8.33
N SER A 97 22.45 18.42 7.48
CA SER A 97 22.89 18.21 6.10
C SER A 97 24.40 17.96 5.97
N ASN A 98 24.88 16.84 6.51
CA ASN A 98 26.27 16.36 6.32
C ASN A 98 26.30 14.95 5.71
N PHE A 99 25.78 14.80 4.49
CA PHE A 99 26.03 13.58 3.69
C PHE A 99 26.96 13.90 2.52
N PRO A 100 28.06 13.15 2.32
CA PRO A 100 29.00 13.39 1.24
C PRO A 100 28.36 13.06 -0.12
N ALA A 101 28.57 13.96 -1.09
CA ALA A 101 28.18 13.76 -2.48
C ALA A 101 29.00 12.61 -3.08
N PHE A 102 28.38 11.44 -3.23
CA PHE A 102 28.97 10.34 -3.98
C PHE A 102 28.69 10.52 -5.47
N ALA A 103 29.75 10.36 -6.28
CA ALA A 103 29.69 10.42 -7.73
C ALA A 103 28.73 9.35 -8.28
N THR A 104 27.74 9.80 -9.06
CA THR A 104 26.82 8.98 -9.84
C THR A 104 27.56 8.23 -10.93
N THR A 105 27.88 6.96 -10.70
CA THR A 105 28.19 6.01 -11.76
C THR A 105 26.87 5.58 -12.44
N SER A 106 26.76 5.84 -13.73
CA SER A 106 25.60 5.48 -14.55
C SER A 106 25.47 3.96 -14.65
N LEU A 107 24.57 3.37 -13.87
CA LEU A 107 24.14 1.98 -14.01
C LEU A 107 23.23 1.82 -15.25
N PRO A 108 23.24 0.65 -15.91
CA PRO A 108 22.44 0.39 -17.09
C PRO A 108 20.94 0.50 -16.81
N GLU A 109 20.26 1.23 -17.69
CA GLU A 109 18.88 1.74 -17.61
C GLU A 109 17.77 0.66 -17.61
N THR A 110 18.14 -0.62 -17.56
CA THR A 110 17.25 -1.77 -17.79
C THR A 110 16.60 -2.34 -16.53
N THR A 111 16.99 -1.90 -15.34
CA THR A 111 16.26 -2.22 -14.10
C THR A 111 15.47 -1.00 -13.63
N ARG A 112 14.52 -0.53 -14.46
CA ARG A 112 13.50 0.44 -14.03
C ARG A 112 12.89 -0.09 -12.74
N LYS A 113 13.17 0.60 -11.63
CA LYS A 113 12.72 0.23 -10.28
C LYS A 113 11.19 0.21 -10.29
N VAL A 114 10.65 -1.00 -10.29
CA VAL A 114 9.21 -1.28 -10.37
C VAL A 114 8.53 -0.79 -9.09
N PHE A 115 7.41 -0.08 -9.24
CA PHE A 115 6.52 0.24 -8.12
C PHE A 115 6.03 -1.08 -7.50
N GLY A 116 6.51 -1.38 -6.29
CA GLY A 116 6.29 -2.65 -5.62
C GLY A 116 5.69 -2.48 -4.24
N ILE A 117 5.40 -3.61 -3.58
CA ILE A 117 4.75 -3.63 -2.26
C ILE A 117 5.52 -2.85 -1.19
N TRP A 118 6.86 -2.81 -1.27
CA TRP A 118 7.72 -2.04 -0.36
C TRP A 118 7.55 -0.52 -0.46
N CYS A 119 6.88 -0.02 -1.51
CA CYS A 119 6.53 1.39 -1.65
C CYS A 119 5.23 1.75 -0.91
N ILE A 120 4.51 0.76 -0.34
CA ILE A 120 3.29 1.00 0.43
C ILE A 120 3.67 1.24 1.89
N ARG A 121 3.35 2.42 2.40
CA ARG A 121 3.66 2.83 3.78
C ARG A 121 2.43 3.07 4.63
N LYS A 122 1.33 3.49 4.02
CA LYS A 122 0.07 3.74 4.73
C LYS A 122 -1.07 3.24 3.88
N LEU A 123 -2.07 2.67 4.54
CA LEU A 123 -3.33 2.26 3.91
C LEU A 123 -4.40 3.31 4.25
N SER A 124 -5.30 3.58 3.30
CA SER A 124 -6.30 4.64 3.37
C SER A 124 -7.43 4.34 4.34
N ASP A 125 -7.86 3.08 4.38
CA ASP A 125 -9.05 2.61 5.11
C ASP A 125 -8.89 1.17 5.64
N LYS A 126 -9.86 0.75 6.43
CA LYS A 126 -9.89 -0.56 7.09
C LYS A 126 -10.05 -1.67 6.06
N GLU A 127 -10.87 -1.45 5.03
CA GLU A 127 -11.17 -2.38 3.95
C GLU A 127 -9.90 -2.65 3.12
N GLU A 128 -9.15 -1.59 2.81
CA GLU A 128 -7.87 -1.64 2.13
C GLU A 128 -6.83 -2.38 2.98
N ARG A 129 -6.81 -2.15 4.29
CA ARG A 129 -5.99 -2.92 5.23
C ARG A 129 -6.35 -4.40 5.21
N ASP A 130 -7.63 -4.74 5.30
CA ASP A 130 -8.06 -6.14 5.31
C ASP A 130 -7.74 -6.81 3.97
N CYS A 131 -7.84 -6.07 2.86
CA CYS A 131 -7.39 -6.49 1.54
C CYS A 131 -5.87 -6.73 1.50
N PHE A 132 -5.07 -5.78 2.01
CA PHE A 132 -3.62 -5.89 2.09
C PHE A 132 -3.20 -7.11 2.92
N VAL A 133 -3.81 -7.30 4.09
CA VAL A 133 -3.54 -8.46 4.95
C VAL A 133 -3.89 -9.74 4.20
N ARG A 134 -5.09 -9.84 3.63
CA ARG A 134 -5.50 -11.04 2.88
C ARG A 134 -4.53 -11.43 1.77
N HIS A 135 -4.04 -10.46 1.00
CA HIS A 135 -3.18 -10.74 -0.15
C HIS A 135 -1.69 -10.89 0.21
N TYR A 136 -1.20 -10.20 1.25
CA TYR A 136 0.23 -10.07 1.51
C TYR A 136 0.68 -10.58 2.90
N SER A 137 -0.21 -10.78 3.87
CA SER A 137 0.20 -11.29 5.21
C SER A 137 0.42 -12.79 5.25
N HIS A 138 -0.26 -13.55 4.37
CA HIS A 138 -0.24 -15.00 4.36
C HIS A 138 0.67 -15.61 3.30
N SER A 139 1.41 -14.80 2.54
CA SER A 139 2.29 -15.34 1.52
C SER A 139 3.41 -16.15 2.19
N ALA A 140 3.23 -17.47 2.20
CA ALA A 140 4.21 -18.46 2.62
C ALA A 140 5.50 -18.36 1.79
N ASP A 141 5.47 -17.60 0.70
CA ASP A 141 6.60 -17.27 -0.12
C ASP A 141 7.44 -16.12 0.48
N ARG A 142 7.97 -16.37 1.68
CA ARG A 142 8.94 -15.49 2.38
C ARG A 142 10.15 -15.13 1.51
N LYS A 143 10.37 -15.81 0.39
CA LYS A 143 11.48 -15.57 -0.55
C LYS A 143 11.24 -14.37 -1.47
N LEU A 144 10.00 -14.09 -1.86
CA LEU A 144 9.67 -12.91 -2.69
C LEU A 144 9.74 -11.61 -1.88
N LEU A 145 9.50 -11.70 -0.58
CA LEU A 145 9.66 -10.62 0.38
C LEU A 145 11.03 -10.71 1.06
N ASP A 146 12.10 -10.48 0.29
CA ASP A 146 13.44 -10.22 0.85
C ASP A 146 13.42 -9.03 1.87
N TYR A 147 12.31 -8.29 1.85
CA TYR A 147 11.81 -7.36 2.87
C TYR A 147 10.74 -8.05 3.75
N ASN A 148 11.12 -8.57 4.91
CA ASN A 148 10.15 -9.15 5.84
C ASN A 148 9.16 -8.05 6.28
N LEU A 149 7.91 -8.12 5.85
CA LEU A 149 6.83 -7.32 6.45
C LEU A 149 6.86 -7.60 7.97
N ILE A 150 7.11 -6.57 8.78
CA ILE A 150 7.15 -6.70 10.24
C ILE A 150 5.72 -6.75 10.77
N GLY A 151 4.85 -5.92 10.21
CA GLY A 151 3.47 -5.74 10.65
C GLY A 151 2.93 -4.38 10.23
N TYR A 152 1.85 -3.96 10.87
CA TYR A 152 1.21 -2.67 10.68
C TYR A 152 0.69 -2.13 12.02
N CYS A 153 0.61 -0.81 12.20
CA CYS A 153 -0.05 -0.26 13.41
C CYS A 153 -1.59 -0.28 13.21
N PRO A 154 -2.38 -0.81 14.16
CA PRO A 154 -3.84 -0.90 14.04
C PRO A 154 -4.54 0.46 13.99
N ASP A 155 -3.90 1.52 14.52
CA ASP A 155 -4.49 2.85 14.62
C ASP A 155 -4.17 3.75 13.41
N CYS A 156 -2.91 3.78 12.96
CA CYS A 156 -2.45 4.61 11.82
C CYS A 156 -2.49 3.89 10.46
N TRP A 157 -2.69 2.56 10.46
CA TRP A 157 -2.58 1.68 9.28
C TRP A 157 -1.27 1.82 8.51
N MET A 158 -0.21 2.19 9.23
CA MET A 158 1.14 2.28 8.66
C MET A 158 1.73 0.88 8.50
N VAL A 159 2.22 0.58 7.31
CA VAL A 159 2.90 -0.68 6.96
C VAL A 159 4.38 -0.56 7.30
N LEU A 160 4.90 -1.55 8.03
CA LEU A 160 6.31 -1.62 8.40
C LEU A 160 7.06 -2.72 7.68
N TRP A 161 8.12 -2.30 7.01
CA TRP A 161 9.07 -3.16 6.35
C TRP A 161 10.30 -3.36 7.23
N ARG A 162 10.79 -4.59 7.33
CA ARG A 162 12.06 -4.88 8.00
C ARG A 162 13.21 -4.44 7.09
N ASP A 163 13.84 -3.33 7.44
CA ASP A 163 15.16 -3.04 6.88
C ASP A 163 16.18 -3.94 7.59
N LYS A 164 16.95 -4.74 6.83
CA LYS A 164 18.05 -5.58 7.36
C LYS A 164 19.10 -4.76 8.15
N ARG A 165 19.19 -3.45 7.90
CA ARG A 165 20.05 -2.50 8.63
C ARG A 165 19.42 -1.95 9.90
N PHE A 166 18.10 -2.06 10.05
CA PHE A 166 17.42 -1.64 11.28
C PHE A 166 17.65 -2.72 12.34
N THR A 167 18.73 -2.57 13.09
CA THR A 167 18.99 -3.30 14.34
C THR A 167 18.10 -2.74 15.45
N GLY A 168 16.79 -2.66 15.20
CA GLY A 168 15.85 -2.23 16.22
C GLY A 168 16.07 -3.07 17.48
N SER A 169 16.25 -2.39 18.61
CA SER A 169 16.44 -3.03 19.90
C SER A 169 15.23 -3.93 20.16
N LYS A 170 15.47 -5.24 20.18
CA LYS A 170 14.49 -6.19 20.69
C LYS A 170 14.31 -5.88 22.17
N VAL A 171 13.17 -5.32 22.54
CA VAL A 171 12.85 -5.18 23.96
C VAL A 171 12.11 -6.45 24.38
N ARG A 172 12.68 -7.14 25.36
CA ARG A 172 12.02 -8.26 26.02
C ARG A 172 11.02 -7.67 27.01
N ARG A 173 9.72 -7.87 26.75
CA ARG A 173 8.70 -7.64 27.75
C ARG A 173 8.25 -8.96 28.35
N LYS A 174 8.05 -8.93 29.65
CA LYS A 174 7.37 -9.99 30.37
C LYS A 174 5.87 -9.70 30.26
N CYS A 175 5.14 -10.52 29.53
CA CYS A 175 3.70 -10.38 29.35
C CYS A 175 2.98 -11.62 29.92
N GLN A 176 1.74 -11.45 30.35
CA GLN A 176 0.92 -12.55 30.83
C GLN A 176 -0.09 -12.92 29.74
N VAL A 177 0.08 -14.08 29.12
CA VAL A 177 -0.82 -14.58 28.07
C VAL A 177 -1.56 -15.79 28.64
N ARG A 178 -2.90 -15.69 28.74
CA ARG A 178 -3.76 -16.75 29.31
C ARG A 178 -3.32 -17.22 30.71
N GLY A 179 -2.97 -16.27 31.59
CA GLY A 179 -2.60 -16.56 32.97
C GLY A 179 -1.16 -17.03 33.19
N ARG A 180 -0.37 -17.31 32.14
CA ARG A 180 1.06 -17.66 32.28
C ARG A 180 1.97 -16.50 31.91
N TRP A 181 3.01 -16.28 32.71
CA TRP A 181 4.07 -15.33 32.41
C TRP A 181 4.97 -15.88 31.30
N GLY A 182 5.14 -15.11 30.23
CA GLY A 182 6.03 -15.40 29.12
C GLY A 182 6.91 -14.21 28.77
N TRP A 183 7.99 -14.47 28.04
CA TRP A 183 8.77 -13.42 27.39
C TRP A 183 8.28 -13.26 25.97
N GLN A 184 7.81 -12.07 25.62
CA GLN A 184 7.47 -11.71 24.25
C GLN A 184 8.48 -10.67 23.76
N TYR A 185 9.02 -10.91 22.57
CA TYR A 185 9.86 -9.93 21.90
C TYR A 185 8.94 -8.92 21.24
N GLU A 186 8.94 -7.70 21.75
CA GLU A 186 8.35 -6.57 21.07
C GLU A 186 9.44 -5.84 20.30
N TYR A 187 9.16 -5.58 19.03
CA TYR A 187 9.94 -4.62 18.28
C TYR A 187 9.53 -3.25 18.80
N VAL A 188 10.46 -2.51 19.39
CA VAL A 188 10.20 -1.12 19.76
C VAL A 188 10.11 -0.33 18.47
N TRP A 189 8.90 0.15 18.21
CA TRP A 189 8.58 1.01 17.10
C TRP A 189 9.35 2.32 17.33
N GLY A 190 10.13 2.78 16.35
CA GLY A 190 10.65 4.15 16.41
C GLY A 190 9.50 5.13 16.62
N GLU A 191 9.74 6.25 17.28
CA GLU A 191 8.73 7.16 17.89
C GLU A 191 7.68 7.79 16.94
N ASN A 192 7.58 7.33 15.69
CA ASN A 192 7.03 8.10 14.57
C ASN A 192 5.80 7.50 13.86
N CYS A 193 5.06 6.48 14.36
CA CYS A 193 3.84 6.05 13.62
C CYS A 193 2.69 7.05 13.72
N CYS A 194 2.31 7.44 14.94
CA CYS A 194 1.19 8.38 15.14
C CYS A 194 1.17 9.07 16.51
N GLY A 195 2.27 9.04 17.28
CA GLY A 195 2.31 9.50 18.66
C GLY A 195 1.54 8.62 19.65
N LYS A 196 0.40 8.02 19.25
CA LYS A 196 -0.41 7.10 20.07
C LYS A 196 0.14 5.67 20.14
N CYS A 197 0.77 5.16 19.08
CA CYS A 197 1.44 3.84 19.18
C CYS A 197 2.69 3.91 20.11
N GLY A 198 3.18 5.11 20.46
CA GLY A 198 4.31 5.31 21.38
C GLY A 198 3.94 5.07 22.85
N SER A 199 2.69 5.35 23.24
CA SER A 199 2.19 5.12 24.60
C SER A 199 1.76 3.67 24.85
N ILE A 200 1.39 2.89 23.82
CA ILE A 200 1.24 1.42 23.97
C ILE A 200 2.59 0.78 24.38
N LEU A 201 3.71 1.43 24.06
CA LEU A 201 5.07 1.03 24.45
C LEU A 201 5.60 1.75 25.70
N ARG A 202 4.81 2.53 26.41
CA ARG A 202 5.17 3.02 27.75
C ARG A 202 3.98 2.67 28.63
N GLY A 203 3.98 1.43 29.12
CA GLY A 203 2.93 0.97 30.02
C GLY A 203 2.99 1.78 31.30
N ASP A 204 1.96 2.60 31.52
CA ASP A 204 1.37 2.80 32.83
C ASP A 204 0.44 1.62 33.15
#